data_AF-A0A349R2Y5-F1
#
_entry.id   AF-A0A349R2Y5-F1
#
_cell.length_a   1.000
_cell.length_b   1.000
_cell.length_c   1.000
_cell.angle_alpha   90.00
_cell.angle_beta   90.00
_cell.angle_gamma   90.00
#
_symmetry.space_group_name_H-M   'P 1'
#
loop_
_entity.id
_entity.type
_entity.pdbx_description
1 polymer ?
#
loop_
_entity_poly.entity_id
_entity_poly.type
_entity_poly.pdbx_seq_one_letter_code
_entity_poly.pdbx_strand_id
1 'polypeptide(L)'
;MKLISTLLLYLSVIVSTAFAQDLPHLKESAFKGGEKLKYKLRYGFISAATGTLTVEDTKDGAGNPSFHLYAAGKTAGAFAIYTVRNEYNSYINSKTFLPYYYTENIREGGYRRNDKVRFNQETNSVV
;
A
#
# COMPACT_ATOMS: atom_id res chain seq x y z
N MET A 1 50.10 -4.83 -0.11
CA MET A 1 49.45 -4.00 0.93
C MET A 1 49.06 -2.62 0.42
N LYS A 2 49.96 -1.84 -0.21
CA LYS A 2 49.67 -0.48 -0.71
C LYS A 2 48.54 -0.38 -1.75
N LEU A 3 48.44 -1.35 -2.68
CA LEU A 3 47.40 -1.38 -3.73
C LEU A 3 45.98 -1.60 -3.17
N ILE A 4 45.87 -2.43 -2.13
CA ILE A 4 44.60 -2.75 -1.47
C ILE A 4 44.12 -1.54 -0.67
N SER A 5 45.04 -0.86 0.03
CA SER A 5 44.71 0.36 0.78
C SER A 5 44.30 1.52 -0.14
N THR A 6 44.91 1.67 -1.32
CA THR A 6 44.48 2.69 -2.29
C THR A 6 43.12 2.38 -2.90
N LEU A 7 42.83 1.10 -3.17
CA LEU A 7 41.51 0.69 -3.67
C LEU A 7 40.40 0.94 -2.63
N LEU A 8 40.68 0.64 -1.36
CA LEU A 8 39.75 0.89 -0.25
C LEU A 8 39.49 2.38 -0.03
N LEU A 9 40.51 3.23 -0.19
CA LEU A 9 40.36 4.68 -0.11
C LEU A 9 39.46 5.20 -1.25
N TYR A 10 39.68 4.72 -2.47
CA TYR A 10 38.83 5.07 -3.61
C TYR A 10 37.37 4.63 -3.39
N LEU A 11 37.16 3.42 -2.89
CA LEU A 11 35.83 2.91 -2.59
C LEU A 11 35.15 3.74 -1.49
N SER A 12 35.87 4.12 -0.44
CA SER A 12 35.36 4.97 0.62
C SER A 12 34.91 6.34 0.11
N VAL A 13 35.67 6.97 -0.80
CA VAL A 13 35.29 8.27 -1.37
C VAL A 13 34.04 8.15 -2.24
N ILE A 14 33.89 7.07 -3.00
CA ILE A 14 32.70 6.81 -3.83
C ILE A 14 31.46 6.63 -2.95
N VAL A 15 31.56 5.84 -1.87
CA VAL A 15 30.44 5.61 -0.95
C VAL A 15 30.01 6.90 -0.23
N SER A 16 30.95 7.80 0.10
CA SER A 16 30.64 9.10 0.72
C SER A 16 29.84 10.06 -0.15
N THR A 17 29.77 9.79 -1.47
CA THR A 17 28.96 10.60 -2.42
C THR A 17 27.60 9.98 -2.73
N ALA A 18 27.25 8.85 -2.09
CA ALA A 18 25.95 8.25 -2.23
C ALA A 18 24.90 9.07 -1.46
N PHE A 19 24.08 9.83 -2.19
CA PHE A 19 22.88 10.44 -1.64
C PHE A 19 21.70 9.48 -1.81
N ALA A 20 20.82 9.41 -0.81
CA ALA A 20 19.52 8.79 -0.98
C ALA A 20 18.69 9.63 -1.97
N GLN A 21 17.90 8.98 -2.82
CA GLN A 21 16.91 9.67 -3.63
C GLN A 21 15.82 10.23 -2.71
N ASP A 22 15.59 11.54 -2.76
CA ASP A 22 14.39 12.12 -2.16
C ASP A 22 13.18 11.65 -2.97
N LEU A 23 12.22 11.03 -2.28
CA LEU A 23 10.95 10.73 -2.92
C LEU A 23 10.29 12.08 -3.28
N PRO A 24 9.88 12.29 -4.54
CA PRO A 24 9.17 13.51 -4.88
C PRO A 24 7.90 13.57 -4.03
N HIS A 25 7.76 14.64 -3.25
CA HIS A 25 6.54 14.91 -2.52
C HIS A 25 5.42 15.06 -3.56
N LEU A 26 4.51 14.10 -3.65
CA LEU A 26 3.38 14.14 -4.58
C LEU A 26 2.55 15.38 -4.28
N LYS A 27 2.73 16.42 -5.11
CA LYS A 27 2.01 17.69 -4.98
C LYS A 27 0.52 17.51 -5.28
N GLU A 28 0.19 16.50 -6.08
CA GLU A 28 -1.15 16.16 -6.49
C GLU A 28 -1.38 14.65 -6.39
N SER A 29 -2.63 14.28 -6.14
CA SER A 29 -3.07 12.90 -6.10
C SER A 29 -3.07 12.28 -7.50
N ALA A 30 -2.64 11.02 -7.61
CA ALA A 30 -2.79 10.23 -8.85
C ALA A 30 -4.23 9.72 -9.07
N PHE A 31 -5.12 9.95 -8.10
CA PHE A 31 -6.50 9.47 -8.08
C PHE A 31 -7.45 10.54 -7.51
N LYS A 32 -8.74 10.41 -7.75
CA LYS A 32 -9.78 11.29 -7.22
C LYS A 32 -10.85 10.48 -6.50
N GLY A 33 -11.60 11.13 -5.61
CA GLY A 33 -12.79 10.57 -5.01
C GLY A 33 -13.80 10.09 -6.05
N GLY A 34 -14.41 8.93 -5.80
CA GLY A 34 -15.36 8.28 -6.71
C GLY A 34 -14.73 7.32 -7.72
N GLU A 35 -13.41 7.21 -7.80
CA GLU A 35 -12.75 6.29 -8.72
C GLU A 35 -12.96 4.82 -8.31
N LYS A 36 -13.13 3.96 -9.32
CA LYS A 36 -13.29 2.51 -9.13
C LYS A 36 -12.61 1.75 -10.25
N LEU A 37 -11.57 0.99 -9.89
CA LEU A 37 -10.87 0.09 -10.79
C LEU A 37 -11.27 -1.36 -10.49
N LYS A 38 -11.58 -2.11 -11.54
CA LYS A 38 -11.90 -3.53 -11.44
C LYS A 38 -10.93 -4.34 -12.29
N TYR A 39 -10.32 -5.34 -11.66
CA TYR A 39 -9.34 -6.21 -12.29
C TYR A 39 -9.88 -7.64 -12.35
N LYS A 40 -9.49 -8.37 -13.39
CA LYS A 40 -9.82 -9.78 -13.57
C LYS A 40 -8.56 -10.53 -13.97
N LEU A 41 -8.13 -11.45 -13.12
CA LEU A 41 -7.03 -12.37 -13.43
C LEU A 41 -7.59 -13.56 -14.21
N ARG A 42 -6.97 -13.90 -15.34
CA ARG A 42 -7.40 -14.99 -16.22
C ARG A 42 -6.22 -15.85 -16.64
N TYR A 43 -6.46 -17.14 -16.78
CA TYR A 43 -5.59 -18.10 -17.46
C TYR A 43 -6.34 -18.60 -18.69
N GLY A 44 -6.00 -18.04 -19.85
CA GLY A 44 -6.76 -18.26 -21.09
C GLY A 44 -8.24 -17.89 -20.90
N PHE A 45 -9.12 -18.87 -21.08
CA PHE A 45 -10.56 -18.66 -20.93
C PHE A 45 -11.05 -18.69 -19.47
N ILE A 46 -10.26 -19.26 -18.55
CA ILE A 46 -10.64 -19.46 -17.16
C ILE A 46 -10.36 -18.20 -16.33
N SER A 47 -11.34 -17.76 -15.55
CA SER A 47 -11.16 -16.68 -14.57
C SER A 47 -10.55 -17.24 -13.29
N ALA A 48 -9.45 -16.66 -12.83
CA ALA A 48 -8.75 -17.06 -11.60
C ALA A 48 -9.14 -16.22 -10.39
N ALA A 49 -9.23 -14.90 -10.55
CA ALA A 49 -9.53 -13.99 -9.45
C ALA A 49 -10.10 -12.67 -9.96
N THR A 50 -10.68 -11.89 -9.05
CA THR A 50 -11.08 -10.50 -9.28
C THR A 50 -10.51 -9.60 -8.21
N GLY A 51 -10.06 -8.42 -8.61
CA GLY A 51 -9.62 -7.34 -7.73
C GLY A 51 -10.51 -6.11 -7.90
N THR A 52 -10.73 -5.34 -6.85
CA THR A 52 -11.40 -4.04 -6.90
C THR A 52 -10.62 -3.05 -6.06
N LEU A 53 -10.34 -1.89 -6.62
CA LEU A 53 -9.82 -0.73 -5.90
C LEU A 53 -10.87 0.38 -5.99
N THR A 54 -11.20 1.02 -4.88
CA THR A 54 -12.08 2.18 -4.84
C THR A 54 -11.47 3.29 -4.02
N VAL A 55 -11.72 4.52 -4.46
CA VAL A 55 -11.40 5.74 -3.74
C VAL A 55 -12.71 6.44 -3.44
N GLU A 56 -13.01 6.67 -2.18
CA GLU A 56 -14.23 7.35 -1.74
C GLU A 56 -13.85 8.61 -0.96
N ASP A 57 -14.57 9.71 -1.21
CA ASP A 57 -14.45 10.92 -0.39
C ASP A 57 -15.06 10.65 0.98
N THR A 58 -14.34 11.06 2.03
CA THR A 58 -14.80 10.95 3.41
C THR A 58 -14.27 12.11 4.26
N LYS A 59 -14.55 12.07 5.56
CA LYS A 59 -14.02 13.01 6.55
C LYS A 59 -13.45 12.25 7.73
N ASP A 60 -12.35 12.76 8.29
CA ASP A 60 -11.80 12.23 9.54
C ASP A 60 -12.67 12.62 10.75
N GLY A 61 -12.29 12.15 11.95
CA GLY A 61 -13.01 12.45 13.19
C GLY A 61 -13.06 13.93 13.58
N ALA A 62 -12.18 14.77 13.02
CA ALA A 62 -12.16 16.21 13.21
C ALA A 62 -12.89 16.96 12.08
N GLY A 63 -13.43 16.26 11.09
CA GLY A 63 -14.15 16.81 9.95
C GLY A 63 -13.27 17.21 8.76
N ASN A 64 -11.96 16.91 8.77
CA ASN A 64 -11.07 17.24 7.67
C ASN A 64 -11.32 16.33 6.45
N PRO A 65 -11.26 16.88 5.23
CA PRO A 65 -11.33 16.09 4.00
C PRO A 65 -10.31 14.95 3.98
N SER A 66 -10.80 13.75 3.66
CA SER A 66 -10.03 12.51 3.67
C SER A 66 -10.46 11.61 2.51
N PHE A 67 -9.63 10.63 2.19
CA PHE A 67 -10.00 9.54 1.29
C PHE A 67 -10.12 8.23 2.06
N HIS A 68 -11.14 7.46 1.70
CA HIS A 68 -11.24 6.04 2.01
C HIS A 68 -10.79 5.24 0.79
N LEU A 69 -9.63 4.60 0.93
CA LEU A 69 -9.07 3.70 -0.06
C LEU A 69 -9.44 2.27 0.31
N TYR A 70 -10.22 1.61 -0.54
CA TYR A 70 -10.62 0.23 -0.33
C TYR A 70 -10.07 -0.66 -1.43
N ALA A 71 -9.47 -1.77 -1.02
CA ALA A 71 -8.97 -2.81 -1.90
C ALA A 71 -9.56 -4.16 -1.52
N ALA A 72 -10.15 -4.85 -2.49
CA ALA A 72 -10.70 -6.18 -2.30
C ALA A 72 -10.21 -7.15 -3.36
N GLY A 73 -9.81 -8.34 -2.92
CA GLY A 73 -9.39 -9.43 -3.77
C GLY A 73 -10.18 -10.69 -3.44
N LYS A 74 -10.66 -11.40 -4.47
CA LYS A 74 -11.29 -12.70 -4.29
C LYS A 74 -10.95 -13.69 -5.40
N THR A 75 -10.79 -14.96 -5.05
CA THR A 75 -10.67 -16.03 -6.06
C THR A 75 -12.00 -16.23 -6.79
N ALA A 76 -11.91 -16.56 -8.07
CA ALA A 76 -13.06 -16.93 -8.87
C ALA A 76 -13.38 -18.42 -8.64
N GLY A 77 -14.66 -18.79 -8.63
CA GLY A 77 -15.13 -20.13 -8.25
C GLY A 77 -14.54 -21.30 -9.05
N ALA A 78 -13.92 -21.04 -10.21
CA ALA A 78 -13.21 -22.06 -11.00
C ALA A 78 -11.93 -22.59 -10.31
N PHE A 79 -11.38 -21.87 -9.33
CA PHE A 79 -10.19 -22.27 -8.55
C PHE A 79 -10.56 -22.49 -7.07
N ALA A 80 -11.51 -23.40 -6.81
CA ALA A 80 -12.04 -23.68 -5.49
C ALA A 80 -11.08 -24.46 -4.55
N ILE A 81 -9.91 -24.89 -5.04
CA ILE A 81 -8.91 -25.63 -4.24
C ILE A 81 -8.35 -24.73 -3.12
N TYR A 82 -8.30 -23.42 -3.34
CA TYR A 82 -7.92 -22.44 -2.33
C TYR A 82 -8.74 -21.17 -2.48
N THR A 83 -9.52 -20.82 -1.45
CA THR A 83 -10.40 -19.65 -1.48
C THR A 83 -9.71 -18.44 -0.88
N VAL A 84 -9.64 -17.33 -1.60
CA VAL A 84 -9.14 -16.05 -1.08
C VAL A 84 -10.29 -15.07 -1.08
N ARG A 85 -10.44 -14.34 0.02
CA ARG A 85 -11.30 -13.18 0.16
C ARG A 85 -10.66 -12.22 1.14
N ASN A 86 -9.95 -11.25 0.60
CA ASN A 86 -9.24 -10.23 1.37
C ASN A 86 -9.84 -8.88 1.11
N GLU A 87 -9.95 -8.11 2.17
CA GLU A 87 -10.48 -6.75 2.17
C GLU A 87 -9.52 -5.88 2.98
N TYR A 88 -9.07 -4.78 2.40
CA TYR A 88 -8.15 -3.82 2.98
C TYR A 88 -8.76 -2.43 2.88
N ASN A 89 -8.73 -1.68 3.97
CA ASN A 89 -9.22 -0.31 4.02
C ASN A 89 -8.10 0.57 4.57
N SER A 90 -7.83 1.69 3.90
CA SER A 90 -6.92 2.72 4.37
C SER A 90 -7.62 4.07 4.32
N TYR A 91 -7.50 4.82 5.40
CA TYR A 91 -8.05 6.17 5.53
C TYR A 91 -6.90 7.15 5.61
N ILE A 92 -6.87 8.08 4.65
CA ILE A 92 -5.77 9.02 4.48
C ILE A 92 -6.29 10.46 4.41
N ASN A 93 -5.49 11.41 4.87
CA ASN A 93 -5.78 12.84 4.66
C ASN A 93 -5.68 13.17 3.17
N SER A 94 -6.66 13.90 2.60
CA SER A 94 -6.68 14.13 1.15
C SER A 94 -5.68 15.18 0.65
N LYS A 95 -5.06 15.95 1.56
CA LYS A 95 -4.03 16.95 1.24
C LYS A 95 -2.61 16.42 1.46
N THR A 96 -2.37 15.75 2.58
CA THR A 96 -1.02 15.25 2.92
C THR A 96 -0.78 13.82 2.49
N PHE A 97 -1.83 13.08 2.13
CA PHE A 97 -1.82 11.65 1.82
C PHE A 97 -1.30 10.75 2.95
N LEU A 98 -1.13 11.30 4.15
CA LEU A 98 -0.71 10.54 5.32
C LEU A 98 -1.88 9.70 5.84
N PRO A 99 -1.66 8.40 6.12
CA PRO A 99 -2.69 7.56 6.70
C PRO A 99 -2.89 7.90 8.17
N TYR A 100 -4.12 7.71 8.65
CA TYR A 100 -4.43 7.81 10.08
C TYR A 100 -5.11 6.54 10.60
N TYR A 101 -5.73 5.75 9.72
CA TYR A 101 -6.37 4.50 10.10
C TYR A 101 -6.31 3.48 8.97
N TYR A 102 -6.08 2.22 9.32
CA TYR A 102 -6.07 1.09 8.40
C TYR A 102 -6.78 -0.10 9.04
N THR A 103 -7.47 -0.90 8.23
CA THR A 103 -8.06 -2.17 8.66
C THR A 103 -7.91 -3.23 7.58
N GLU A 104 -7.81 -4.48 8.01
CA GLU A 104 -7.78 -5.62 7.11
C GLU A 104 -8.67 -6.75 7.61
N ASN A 105 -9.24 -7.48 6.66
CA ASN A 105 -9.99 -8.71 6.88
C ASN A 105 -9.55 -9.70 5.81
N ILE A 106 -8.65 -10.59 6.21
CA ILE A 106 -8.00 -11.58 5.35
C ILE A 106 -8.66 -12.93 5.61
N ARG A 107 -9.07 -13.61 4.55
CA ARG A 107 -9.62 -14.96 4.59
C ARG A 107 -9.04 -15.76 3.44
N GLU A 108 -8.13 -16.68 3.75
CA GLU A 108 -7.38 -17.43 2.76
C GLU A 108 -7.37 -18.91 3.12
N GLY A 109 -8.27 -19.69 2.53
CA GLY A 109 -8.48 -21.09 2.88
C GLY A 109 -8.83 -21.24 4.37
N GLY A 110 -7.91 -21.84 5.13
CA GLY A 110 -8.03 -21.98 6.60
C GLY A 110 -7.50 -20.77 7.39
N TYR A 111 -6.75 -19.86 6.76
CA TYR A 111 -6.16 -18.71 7.42
C TYR A 111 -7.16 -17.55 7.54
N ARG A 112 -7.19 -16.92 8.71
CA ARG A 112 -7.98 -15.73 8.98
C ARG A 112 -7.15 -14.73 9.78
N ARG A 113 -7.18 -13.47 9.36
CA ARG A 113 -6.61 -12.35 10.10
C ARG A 113 -7.56 -11.17 10.02
N ASN A 114 -7.75 -10.51 11.15
CA ASN A 114 -8.45 -9.24 11.23
C ASN A 114 -7.57 -8.33 12.07
N ASP A 115 -7.16 -7.22 11.48
CA ASP A 115 -6.24 -6.31 12.13
C ASP A 115 -6.64 -4.86 11.84
N LYS A 116 -6.21 -3.97 12.71
CA LYS A 116 -6.44 -2.54 12.60
C LYS A 116 -5.23 -1.80 13.11
N VAL A 117 -4.92 -0.69 12.46
CA VAL A 117 -3.73 0.10 12.73
C VAL A 117 -4.13 1.56 12.78
N ARG A 118 -3.68 2.27 13.81
CA ARG A 118 -3.77 3.73 13.92
C ARG A 118 -2.40 4.33 13.78
N PHE A 119 -2.30 5.36 12.96
CA PHE A 119 -1.06 6.09 12.73
C PHE A 119 -1.13 7.43 13.44
N ASN A 120 -0.16 7.69 14.30
CA ASN A 120 0.04 8.99 14.91
C ASN A 120 1.19 9.70 14.16
N GLN A 121 0.82 10.61 13.26
CA GLN A 121 1.75 11.34 12.41
C GLN A 121 2.53 12.43 13.19
N GLU A 122 2.05 12.85 14.37
CA GLU A 122 2.76 13.83 15.20
C GLU A 122 3.94 13.19 15.94
N THR A 123 3.76 11.96 16.41
CA THR A 123 4.77 11.22 17.19
C THR A 123 5.52 10.18 16.36
N ASN A 124 5.21 10.05 15.06
CA ASN A 124 5.73 9.01 14.19
C ASN A 124 5.58 7.60 14.78
N SER A 125 4.42 7.31 15.37
CA SER A 125 4.13 6.04 16.03
C SER A 125 2.89 5.35 15.46
N VAL A 126 2.80 4.05 15.72
CA VAL A 126 1.74 3.17 15.20
C VAL A 126 1.22 2.30 16.35
N VAL A 127 -0.11 2.16 16.45
CA VAL A 127 -0.80 1.39 17.50
C VAL A 127 -1.89 0.50 16.93
#